data_AF-A0A6I5CQ74-F1
#
_entry.id   AF-A0A6I5CQ74-F1
#
_cell.length_a   1.000
_cell.length_b   1.000
_cell.length_c   1.000
_cell.angle_alpha   90.00
_cell.angle_beta   90.00
_cell.angle_gamma   90.00
#
_symmetry.space_group_name_H-M   'P 1'
#
loop_
_entity.id
_entity.type
_entity.pdbx_description
1 polymer ?
#
loop_
_entity_poly.entity_id
_entity_poly.type
_entity_poly.pdbx_seq_one_letter_code
_entity_poly.pdbx_strand_id
1 'polypeptide(L)'
;MFFVDTLQFEGLGNRSYLAGGARSAVVVDPPRDVDQVIATAARRGVRIAYVAETHLHNDYVSGGLQLARLTGARYLVPAGAHVSFPRTAVSDGDTCEVDEYLVLRAIATPGHTPHHTSYVLEEEGRAMAVFTGGSLL
;
A
#
# COMPACT_ATOMS: atom_id res chain seq x y z
N MET A 1 3.07 18.22 1.89
CA MET A 1 3.75 17.79 3.12
C MET A 1 3.64 16.28 3.19
N PHE A 2 4.78 15.59 3.17
CA PHE A 2 4.88 14.15 3.34
C PHE A 2 4.37 13.69 4.72
N PHE A 3 3.69 12.54 4.76
CA PHE A 3 3.35 11.86 6.01
C PHE A 3 3.33 10.34 5.86
N VAL A 4 3.47 9.64 6.99
CA VAL A 4 3.23 8.20 7.14
C VAL A 4 2.49 7.98 8.46
N ASP A 5 1.29 7.42 8.37
CA ASP A 5 0.50 6.97 9.50
C ASP A 5 0.53 5.44 9.57
N THR A 6 0.99 4.90 10.70
CA THR A 6 0.89 3.46 10.99
C THR A 6 -0.48 3.17 11.58
N LEU A 7 -1.23 2.28 10.93
CA LEU A 7 -2.53 1.79 11.38
C LEU A 7 -2.31 0.44 12.06
N GLN A 8 -2.57 0.41 13.37
CA GLN A 8 -2.43 -0.79 14.19
C GLN A 8 -3.79 -1.45 14.39
N PHE A 9 -3.80 -2.77 14.24
CA PHE A 9 -4.96 -3.63 14.46
C PHE A 9 -4.54 -4.71 15.47
N GLU A 10 -5.11 -4.68 16.67
CA GLU A 10 -4.71 -5.58 17.73
C GLU A 10 -4.95 -7.05 17.35
N GLY A 11 -4.02 -7.93 17.75
CA GLY A 11 -4.15 -9.38 17.61
C GLY A 11 -3.70 -9.97 16.26
N LEU A 12 -3.56 -9.17 15.20
CA LEU A 12 -3.14 -9.66 13.88
C LEU A 12 -1.62 -9.72 13.68
N GLY A 13 -0.86 -8.91 14.43
CA GLY A 13 0.60 -8.81 14.24
C GLY A 13 1.01 -8.12 12.93
N ASN A 14 0.07 -7.58 12.16
CA ASN A 14 0.31 -6.82 10.94
C ASN A 14 0.38 -5.31 11.23
N ARG A 15 1.00 -4.56 10.31
CA ARG A 15 0.93 -3.10 10.26
C ARG A 15 0.45 -2.69 8.88
N SER A 16 -0.62 -1.91 8.84
CA SER A 16 -1.04 -1.22 7.64
C SER A 16 -0.54 0.23 7.70
N TYR A 17 -0.36 0.85 6.54
CA TYR A 17 0.13 2.22 6.46
C TYR A 17 -0.77 3.07 5.58
N LEU A 18 -1.00 4.31 5.97
CA LEU A 18 -1.48 5.37 5.08
C LEU A 18 -0.34 6.38 4.92
N ALA A 19 0.13 6.60 3.70
CA ALA A 19 1.24 7.50 3.44
C ALA A 19 1.00 8.34 2.19
N GLY A 20 1.35 9.62 2.23
CA GLY A 20 1.00 10.52 1.14
C GLY A 20 1.46 11.95 1.31
N GLY A 21 0.94 12.79 0.42
CA GLY A 21 1.20 14.22 0.37
C GLY A 21 0.02 15.05 0.90
N ALA A 22 -0.16 16.24 0.33
CA ALA A 22 -1.21 17.17 0.74
C ALA A 22 -2.61 16.79 0.20
N ARG A 23 -2.69 16.10 -0.93
CA ARG A 23 -3.96 15.84 -1.65
C ARG A 23 -4.30 14.36 -1.74
N SER A 24 -3.29 13.51 -1.82
CA SER A 24 -3.50 12.07 -2.00
C SER A 24 -2.47 11.19 -1.32
N ALA A 25 -2.87 9.95 -1.11
CA ALA A 25 -2.11 8.95 -0.38
C ALA A 25 -2.24 7.55 -0.99
N VAL A 26 -1.30 6.69 -0.62
CA VAL A 26 -1.35 5.24 -0.78
C VAL A 26 -1.67 4.59 0.55
N VAL A 27 -2.45 3.52 0.51
CA VAL A 27 -2.59 2.58 1.63
C VAL A 27 -1.81 1.32 1.32
N VAL A 28 -1.03 0.83 2.27
CA VAL A 28 -0.26 -0.42 2.14
C VAL A 28 -0.81 -1.46 3.12
N ASP A 29 -1.08 -2.67 2.62
CA ASP A 29 -1.51 -3.85 3.38
C ASP A 29 -2.72 -3.61 4.31
N PRO A 30 -3.85 -3.06 3.83
CA PRO A 30 -5.01 -2.81 4.68
C PRO A 30 -5.71 -4.11 5.10
N PRO A 31 -6.16 -4.24 6.36
CA PRO A 31 -6.97 -5.37 6.79
C PRO A 31 -8.40 -5.25 6.26
N ARG A 32 -9.18 -6.33 6.45
CA ARG A 32 -10.56 -6.42 5.96
C ARG A 32 -11.48 -5.30 6.46
N ASP A 33 -11.30 -4.88 7.70
CA ASP A 33 -12.01 -3.72 8.27
C ASP A 33 -11.33 -2.43 7.78
N VAL A 34 -11.95 -1.82 6.77
CA VAL A 34 -11.41 -0.65 6.07
C VAL A 34 -11.87 0.67 6.69
N ASP A 35 -12.76 0.65 7.68
CA ASP A 35 -13.39 1.86 8.21
C ASP A 35 -12.36 2.75 8.90
N GLN A 36 -11.41 2.16 9.64
CA GLN A 36 -10.30 2.87 10.26
C GLN A 36 -9.41 3.54 9.20
N VAL A 37 -9.19 2.89 8.06
CA VAL A 37 -8.38 3.43 6.95
C VAL A 37 -9.09 4.65 6.34
N ILE A 38 -10.38 4.51 6.01
CA ILE A 38 -11.19 5.57 5.41
C ILE A 38 -11.28 6.78 6.36
N ALA A 39 -11.54 6.53 7.64
CA ALA A 39 -11.60 7.59 8.65
C ALA A 39 -10.27 8.31 8.81
N THR A 40 -9.14 7.60 8.73
CA THR A 40 -7.81 8.22 8.82
C THR A 40 -7.52 9.09 7.60
N ALA A 41 -7.81 8.62 6.39
CA ALA A 41 -7.67 9.42 5.17
C ALA A 41 -8.57 10.68 5.20
N ALA A 42 -9.80 10.55 5.68
CA ALA A 42 -10.72 11.67 5.85
C ALA A 42 -10.19 12.71 6.86
N ARG A 43 -9.66 12.28 8.02
CA ARG A 43 -9.04 13.20 9.00
C ARG A 43 -7.81 13.93 8.44
N ARG A 44 -7.05 13.27 7.55
CA ARG A 44 -5.92 13.87 6.83
C ARG A 44 -6.36 14.80 5.68
N GLY A 45 -7.62 14.73 5.25
CA GLY A 45 -8.12 15.49 4.12
C GLY A 45 -7.56 15.02 2.77
N VAL A 46 -7.16 13.75 2.65
CA VAL A 46 -6.53 13.20 1.45
C VAL A 46 -7.41 12.16 0.75
N ARG A 47 -7.30 12.08 -0.56
CA ARG A 47 -7.88 10.99 -1.37
C ARG A 47 -6.94 9.78 -1.37
N ILE A 48 -7.50 8.59 -1.17
CA ILE A 48 -6.75 7.34 -1.38
C ILE A 48 -6.64 7.11 -2.89
N ALA A 49 -5.45 7.30 -3.45
CA ALA A 49 -5.18 7.14 -4.88
C ALA A 49 -4.78 5.70 -5.23
N TYR A 50 -4.12 5.02 -4.29
CA TYR A 50 -3.63 3.65 -4.45
C TYR A 50 -3.87 2.84 -3.20
N VAL A 51 -4.08 1.55 -3.41
CA VAL A 51 -4.06 0.53 -2.37
C VAL A 51 -3.07 -0.53 -2.83
N ALA A 52 -2.04 -0.81 -2.04
CA ALA A 52 -0.94 -1.67 -2.41
C ALA A 52 -0.83 -2.86 -1.49
N GLU A 53 -0.68 -4.05 -2.07
CA GLU A 53 -0.32 -5.28 -1.36
C GLU A 53 1.17 -5.52 -1.50
N THR A 54 1.86 -5.78 -0.40
CA THR A 54 3.27 -6.25 -0.44
C THR A 54 3.33 -7.70 -0.90
N HIS A 55 2.38 -8.52 -0.48
CA HIS A 55 2.25 -9.91 -0.87
C HIS A 55 0.81 -10.39 -0.67
N LEU A 56 0.55 -11.68 -0.91
CA LEU A 56 -0.72 -12.29 -0.56
C LEU A 56 -0.59 -12.82 0.86
N HIS A 57 -1.26 -12.14 1.79
CA HIS A 57 -1.21 -12.42 3.23
C HIS A 57 -1.84 -13.77 3.57
N ASN A 58 -1.25 -14.49 4.52
CA ASN A 58 -1.69 -15.83 4.97
C ASN A 58 -2.25 -15.84 6.40
N ASP A 59 -2.19 -14.70 7.08
CA ASP A 59 -2.47 -14.46 8.49
C ASP A 59 -3.73 -13.59 8.69
N TYR A 60 -4.13 -12.81 7.68
CA TYR A 60 -5.40 -12.08 7.67
C TYR A 60 -6.00 -11.94 6.27
N VAL A 61 -7.28 -11.58 6.22
CA VAL A 61 -7.97 -11.27 4.96
C VAL A 61 -7.69 -9.80 4.61
N SER A 62 -7.04 -9.56 3.47
CA SER A 62 -6.83 -8.20 2.97
C SER A 62 -8.16 -7.48 2.69
N GLY A 63 -8.22 -6.21 3.07
CA GLY A 63 -9.27 -5.27 2.68
C GLY A 63 -9.00 -4.55 1.37
N GLY A 64 -7.86 -4.78 0.73
CA GLY A 64 -7.35 -3.96 -0.36
C GLY A 64 -8.31 -3.86 -1.54
N LEU A 65 -8.87 -5.00 -1.97
CA LEU A 65 -9.87 -5.04 -3.03
C LEU A 65 -11.15 -4.26 -2.67
N GLN A 66 -11.61 -4.36 -1.43
CA GLN A 66 -12.81 -3.65 -0.96
C GLN A 66 -12.56 -2.15 -0.87
N LEU A 67 -11.42 -1.76 -0.31
CA LEU A 67 -11.03 -0.36 -0.18
C LEU A 67 -10.88 0.31 -1.55
N ALA A 68 -10.26 -0.38 -2.51
CA ALA A 68 -10.12 0.12 -3.87
C ALA A 68 -11.50 0.34 -4.54
N ARG A 69 -12.46 -0.57 -4.34
CA ARG A 69 -13.83 -0.43 -4.85
C ARG A 69 -14.57 0.76 -4.24
N LEU A 70 -14.46 0.97 -2.94
CA LEU A 70 -15.14 2.07 -2.23
C LEU A 70 -14.57 3.44 -2.58
N THR A 71 -13.27 3.53 -2.88
CA THR A 71 -12.56 4.81 -3.05
C THR A 71 -12.25 5.14 -4.52
N GLY A 72 -12.36 4.17 -5.42
CA GLY A 72 -11.88 4.30 -6.80
C GLY A 72 -10.36 4.26 -6.93
N ALA A 73 -9.63 3.90 -5.87
CA ALA A 73 -8.18 3.78 -5.89
C ALA A 73 -7.72 2.65 -6.83
N ARG A 74 -6.51 2.80 -7.39
CA ARG A 74 -5.87 1.72 -8.14
C ARG A 74 -5.36 0.64 -7.16
N TYR A 75 -5.71 -0.61 -7.41
CA TYR A 75 -5.34 -1.73 -6.57
C TYR A 75 -4.05 -2.38 -7.07
N LEU A 76 -2.92 -2.00 -6.49
CA LEU A 76 -1.58 -2.48 -6.83
C LEU A 76 -1.33 -3.83 -6.16
N VAL A 77 -1.11 -4.87 -6.96
CA VAL A 77 -0.85 -6.23 -6.47
C VAL A 77 0.33 -6.81 -7.24
N PRO A 78 1.29 -7.50 -6.61
CA PRO A 78 2.49 -8.00 -7.28
C PRO A 78 2.17 -8.82 -8.53
N ALA A 79 2.90 -8.60 -9.62
CA ALA A 79 2.66 -9.23 -10.92
C ALA A 79 2.60 -10.75 -10.84
N GLY A 80 3.49 -11.35 -10.04
CA GLY A 80 3.56 -12.80 -9.79
C GLY A 80 2.44 -13.37 -8.89
N ALA A 81 1.59 -12.54 -8.30
CA ALA A 81 0.45 -13.02 -7.52
C ALA A 81 -0.69 -13.47 -8.44
N HIS A 82 -1.14 -14.71 -8.26
CA HIS A 82 -2.29 -15.26 -8.98
C HIS A 82 -3.59 -14.91 -8.27
N VAL A 83 -4.36 -13.99 -8.84
CA VAL A 83 -5.66 -13.53 -8.31
C VAL A 83 -6.74 -13.60 -9.38
N SER A 84 -7.98 -13.85 -8.96
CA SER A 84 -9.15 -13.99 -9.85
C SER A 84 -9.96 -12.70 -10.05
N PHE A 85 -9.48 -11.57 -9.51
CA PHE A 85 -10.14 -10.27 -9.57
C PHE A 85 -9.30 -9.24 -10.34
N PRO A 86 -9.94 -8.18 -10.89
CA PRO A 86 -9.22 -7.08 -11.52
C PRO A 86 -8.24 -6.40 -10.56
N ARG A 87 -7.06 -6.06 -11.08
CA ARG A 87 -5.98 -5.40 -10.35
C ARG A 87 -5.09 -4.60 -11.32
N THR A 88 -4.30 -3.71 -10.75
CA THR A 88 -3.10 -3.18 -11.40
C THR A 88 -1.93 -4.06 -11.00
N ALA A 89 -1.38 -4.81 -11.96
CA ALA A 89 -0.18 -5.60 -11.72
C ALA A 89 1.04 -4.69 -11.58
N VAL A 90 1.87 -4.94 -10.57
CA VAL A 90 3.12 -4.20 -10.35
C VAL A 90 4.31 -5.14 -10.38
N SER A 91 5.32 -4.76 -11.15
CA SER A 91 6.61 -5.43 -11.30
C SER A 91 7.73 -4.60 -10.68
N ASP A 92 8.93 -5.17 -10.58
CA ASP A 92 10.10 -4.45 -10.12
C ASP A 92 10.33 -3.16 -10.93
N GLY A 93 10.58 -2.06 -10.22
CA GLY A 93 10.85 -0.75 -10.83
C GLY A 93 9.61 0.04 -11.27
N ASP A 94 8.41 -0.54 -11.25
CA ASP A 94 7.19 0.20 -11.59
C ASP A 94 6.97 1.35 -10.62
N THR A 95 6.52 2.49 -11.16
CA THR A 95 6.28 3.72 -10.38
C THR A 95 4.85 4.21 -10.50
N CYS A 96 4.37 4.86 -9.43
CA CYS A 96 3.06 5.46 -9.34
C CYS A 96 3.18 6.83 -8.67
N GLU A 97 2.76 7.89 -9.35
CA GLU A 97 2.68 9.24 -8.76
C GLU A 97 1.55 9.27 -7.72
N VAL A 98 1.90 9.44 -6.44
CA VAL A 98 0.98 9.46 -5.30
C VAL A 98 0.42 10.87 -5.08
N ASP A 99 1.26 11.89 -5.17
CA ASP A 99 0.91 13.31 -5.12
C ASP A 99 2.02 14.14 -5.79
N GLU A 100 1.96 15.47 -5.73
CA GLU A 100 3.02 16.34 -6.25
C GLU A 100 4.38 15.96 -5.68
N TYR A 101 5.32 15.65 -6.59
CA TYR A 101 6.70 15.24 -6.28
C TYR A 101 6.83 13.98 -5.43
N LEU A 102 5.74 13.25 -5.19
CA LEU A 102 5.71 12.06 -4.34
C LEU A 102 5.41 10.81 -5.19
N VAL A 103 6.38 9.90 -5.27
CA VAL A 103 6.32 8.71 -6.13
C VAL A 103 6.45 7.44 -5.29
N LEU A 104 5.56 6.47 -5.52
CA LEU A 104 5.70 5.13 -4.99
C LEU A 104 6.41 4.25 -6.03
N ARG A 105 7.50 3.60 -5.65
CA ARG A 105 8.26 2.68 -6.50
C ARG A 105 8.21 1.27 -5.94
N ALA A 106 7.88 0.30 -6.78
CA ALA A 106 7.92 -1.12 -6.43
C ALA A 106 9.36 -1.66 -6.50
N ILE A 107 9.71 -2.50 -5.53
CA ILE A 107 10.97 -3.27 -5.50
C ILE A 107 10.63 -4.73 -5.26
N ALA A 108 10.99 -5.61 -6.20
CA ALA A 108 10.84 -7.04 -6.00
C ALA A 108 11.76 -7.50 -4.85
N THR A 109 11.15 -8.07 -3.82
CA THR A 109 11.85 -8.55 -2.60
C THR A 109 11.39 -9.97 -2.28
N PRO A 110 11.57 -10.93 -3.22
CA PRO A 110 11.15 -12.30 -3.01
C PRO A 110 11.86 -12.93 -1.82
N GLY A 111 11.14 -13.75 -1.07
CA GLY A 111 11.64 -14.38 0.15
C GLY A 111 10.48 -14.94 0.95
N HIS A 112 9.82 -14.07 1.73
CA HIS A 112 8.61 -14.45 2.47
C HIS A 112 7.53 -15.07 1.56
N THR A 113 7.32 -14.49 0.39
CA THR A 113 6.65 -15.15 -0.75
C THR A 113 7.46 -14.95 -2.04
N PRO A 114 7.28 -15.81 -3.08
CA PRO A 114 7.98 -15.64 -4.36
C PRO A 114 7.62 -14.34 -5.09
N HIS A 115 6.43 -13.80 -4.84
CA HIS A 115 5.92 -12.57 -5.45
C HIS A 115 6.03 -11.35 -4.54
N HIS A 116 6.70 -11.46 -3.39
CA HIS A 116 6.78 -10.37 -2.41
C HIS A 116 7.41 -9.11 -3.03
N THR A 117 6.81 -7.96 -2.75
CA THR A 117 7.18 -6.64 -3.25
C THR A 117 7.21 -5.67 -2.09
N SER A 118 8.32 -4.96 -1.93
CA SER A 118 8.41 -3.80 -1.05
C SER A 118 8.09 -2.53 -1.85
N TYR A 119 7.62 -1.48 -1.17
CA TYR A 119 7.37 -0.19 -1.82
C TYR A 119 8.21 0.91 -1.19
N VAL A 120 8.88 1.71 -2.01
CA VAL A 120 9.62 2.90 -1.58
C VAL A 120 8.77 4.12 -1.94
N LEU A 121 8.53 4.98 -0.96
CA LEU A 121 7.93 6.28 -1.18
C LEU A 121 9.04 7.32 -1.26
N GLU A 122 9.13 8.02 -2.39
CA GLU A 122 10.18 8.97 -2.73
C GLU A 122 9.59 10.37 -2.88
N GLU A 123 10.26 11.38 -2.32
CA GLU A 123 9.95 12.81 -2.49
C GLU A 123 11.11 13.44 -3.27
N GLU A 124 10.84 14.01 -4.45
CA GLU A 124 11.87 14.61 -5.33
C GLU A 124 13.08 13.67 -5.60
N GLY A 125 12.81 12.37 -5.74
CA GLY A 125 13.84 11.34 -5.99
C GLY A 125 14.61 10.88 -4.74
N ARG A 126 14.29 11.41 -3.56
CA ARG A 126 14.86 10.96 -2.29
C ARG A 126 13.94 9.97 -1.59
N ALA A 127 14.45 8.80 -1.24
CA ALA A 127 13.70 7.81 -0.47
C ALA A 127 13.34 8.35 0.93
N MET A 128 12.05 8.33 1.24
CA MET A 128 11.48 8.83 2.50
C MET A 128 11.08 7.70 3.44
N ALA A 129 10.45 6.66 2.89
CA ALA A 129 10.00 5.49 3.61
C ALA A 129 10.08 4.24 2.72
N VAL A 130 10.26 3.09 3.35
CA VAL A 130 10.16 1.78 2.69
C VAL A 130 9.16 0.93 3.47
N PHE A 131 8.15 0.43 2.77
CA PHE A 131 7.19 -0.53 3.29
C PHE A 131 7.68 -1.93 2.92
N THR A 132 8.30 -2.60 3.89
CA THR A 132 9.05 -3.84 3.68
C THR A 132 8.20 -5.11 3.74
N GLY A 133 6.93 -5.00 4.11
CA GLY A 133 6.04 -6.16 4.30
C GLY A 133 6.67 -7.21 5.21
N GLY A 134 6.54 -8.49 4.83
CA GLY A 134 7.15 -9.62 5.52
C GLY A 134 8.63 -9.85 5.18
N SER A 135 9.24 -9.02 4.32
CA SER A 135 10.64 -9.21 3.89
C SER A 135 11.67 -8.75 4.93
N LEU A 136 11.33 -7.77 5.78
CA LEU A 136 12.20 -7.25 6.85
C LEU A 136 11.32 -6.67 7.96
N LEU A 137 11.53 -7.13 9.21
CA LEU A 137 10.75 -6.78 10.40
C LEU A 137 11.47 -5.76 11.30
#